data_AF-A0A6J6MER9-F1
#
_entry.id   AF-A0A6J6MER9-F1
#
_cell.length_a   1.000
_cell.length_b   1.000
_cell.length_c   1.000
_cell.angle_alpha   90.00
_cell.angle_beta   90.00
_cell.angle_gamma   90.00
#
_symmetry.space_group_name_H-M   'P 1'
#
loop_
_entity.id
_entity.type
_entity.pdbx_description
1 polymer ?
#
loop_
_entity_poly.entity_id
_entity_poly.type
_entity_poly.pdbx_seq_one_letter_code
_entity_poly.pdbx_strand_id
1 'polypeptide(L)'
;MGIDPVTGLELIAKSGRFGAYITEVFPEEIAEEGAKKKRKKKDAPKPKTASLLSTMSLDTIVLADALQLLSLPRNLGEYEGEVITVQNGRYGPYLKHGTDSRTLTSEDQLFSINFEEALEIYRQPKVRRRGVAKPPLKELGKDPQTSRDVIVKDGRFGVYVTDGETNATLRRGDAVELLTLERALELLAGRRAWEIENPEGSKKKGKRSKKSAPTLTEKTVKGAAAKKKAKKGATGVGNLPE
;
A
#
# COMPACT_ATOMS: atom_id res chain seq x y z
N MET A 1 12.58 -27.43 -6.41
CA MET A 1 13.79 -26.72 -5.93
C MET A 1 14.65 -27.58 -5.03
N GLY A 2 14.06 -28.44 -4.20
CA GLY A 2 14.81 -29.40 -3.40
C GLY A 2 14.31 -29.40 -1.96
N ILE A 3 15.09 -30.03 -1.09
CA ILE A 3 14.80 -30.16 0.33
C ILE A 3 15.77 -29.24 1.09
N ASP A 4 15.24 -28.46 2.03
CA ASP A 4 16.08 -27.69 2.95
C ASP A 4 16.81 -28.65 3.91
N PRO A 5 18.16 -28.64 3.96
CA PRO A 5 18.92 -29.54 4.83
C PRO A 5 18.69 -29.26 6.33
N VAL A 6 18.27 -28.06 6.72
CA VAL A 6 18.07 -27.69 8.13
C VAL A 6 16.70 -28.13 8.64
N THR A 7 15.66 -27.88 7.84
CA THR A 7 14.28 -28.20 8.23
C THR A 7 13.80 -29.56 7.73
N GLY A 8 14.47 -30.13 6.72
CA GLY A 8 14.01 -31.34 6.03
C GLY A 8 12.74 -31.11 5.19
N LEU A 9 12.33 -29.86 4.98
CA LEU A 9 11.09 -29.52 4.27
C LEU A 9 11.36 -29.28 2.78
N GLU A 10 10.39 -29.65 1.95
CA GLU A 10 10.47 -29.38 0.51
C GLU A 10 10.24 -27.90 0.23
N LEU A 11 11.10 -27.31 -0.60
CA LEU A 11 10.98 -25.93 -1.06
C LEU A 11 10.38 -25.87 -2.46
N ILE A 12 9.36 -25.01 -2.60
CA ILE A 12 8.69 -24.77 -3.88
C ILE A 12 8.63 -23.25 -4.15
N ALA A 13 8.96 -22.87 -5.38
CA ALA A 13 8.73 -21.52 -5.89
C ALA A 13 7.35 -21.43 -6.55
N LYS A 14 6.58 -20.40 -6.23
CA LYS A 14 5.22 -20.17 -6.71
C LYS A 14 5.02 -18.70 -7.10
N SER A 15 4.07 -18.45 -7.98
CA SER A 15 3.59 -17.10 -8.27
C SER A 15 2.32 -16.80 -7.49
N GLY A 16 2.26 -15.65 -6.81
CA GLY A 16 1.12 -15.24 -5.99
C GLY A 16 0.71 -13.79 -6.21
N ARG A 17 -0.30 -13.33 -5.45
CA ARG A 17 -0.84 -11.95 -5.58
C ARG A 17 0.18 -10.84 -5.34
N PHE A 18 1.30 -11.17 -4.70
CA PHE A 18 2.35 -10.24 -4.31
C PHE A 18 3.65 -10.41 -5.10
N GLY A 19 3.65 -11.27 -6.11
CA GLY A 19 4.83 -11.63 -6.89
C GLY A 19 5.22 -13.09 -6.72
N ALA A 20 6.35 -13.45 -7.31
CA ALA A 20 6.98 -14.76 -7.14
C ALA A 20 7.54 -14.90 -5.73
N TYR A 21 7.38 -16.07 -5.13
CA TYR A 21 7.84 -16.36 -3.77
C TYR A 21 8.21 -17.83 -3.60
N ILE A 22 9.07 -18.10 -2.63
CA ILE A 22 9.41 -19.45 -2.16
C ILE A 22 8.61 -19.74 -0.90
N THR A 23 8.18 -20.98 -0.75
CA THR A 23 7.52 -21.48 0.47
C THR A 23 8.04 -22.86 0.81
N GLU A 24 8.22 -23.10 2.10
CA GLU A 24 8.33 -24.45 2.65
C GLU A 24 6.98 -25.17 2.54
N VAL A 25 7.02 -26.45 2.22
CA VAL A 25 5.88 -27.34 2.25
C VAL A 25 6.05 -28.29 3.43
N PHE A 26 5.13 -28.18 4.40
CA PHE A 26 5.03 -29.20 5.43
C PHE A 26 4.56 -30.50 4.80
N PRO A 27 5.15 -31.66 5.16
CA PRO A 27 4.64 -32.94 4.72
C PRO A 27 3.17 -33.04 5.16
N GLU A 28 2.27 -33.09 4.18
CA GLU A 28 0.88 -33.42 4.44
C GLU A 28 0.87 -34.90 4.81
N GLU A 29 0.61 -35.23 6.08
CA GLU A 29 0.08 -36.56 6.40
C GLU A 29 -1.12 -36.76 5.49
N ILE A 30 -1.04 -37.77 4.62
CA ILE A 30 -2.03 -38.09 3.61
C ILE A 30 -3.39 -38.25 4.32
N ALA A 31 -4.21 -37.21 4.27
CA ALA A 31 -5.62 -37.34 4.59
C ALA A 31 -6.27 -38.01 3.38
N GLU A 32 -6.71 -39.26 3.57
CA GLU A 32 -7.40 -40.08 2.57
C GLU A 32 -8.40 -39.25 1.73
N GLU A 33 -8.41 -39.55 0.43
CA GLU A 33 -9.25 -38.91 -0.59
C GLU A 33 -10.72 -38.83 -0.15
N GLY A 34 -11.20 -37.60 0.11
CA GLY A 34 -12.61 -37.32 0.40
C GLY A 34 -12.88 -36.43 1.61
N ALA A 35 -11.90 -36.21 2.49
CA ALA A 35 -12.09 -35.33 3.64
C ALA A 35 -11.88 -33.85 3.27
N LYS A 36 -12.94 -33.04 3.38
CA LYS A 36 -12.88 -31.57 3.23
C LYS A 36 -11.69 -31.01 4.01
N LYS A 37 -10.75 -30.33 3.31
CA LYS A 37 -9.55 -29.69 3.87
C LYS A 37 -9.89 -29.01 5.21
N LYS A 38 -9.47 -29.63 6.31
CA LYS A 38 -9.65 -29.08 7.66
C LYS A 38 -9.02 -27.69 7.67
N ARG A 39 -9.81 -26.67 8.00
CA ARG A 39 -9.33 -25.29 8.18
C ARG A 39 -8.10 -25.33 9.08
N LYS A 40 -6.94 -24.86 8.57
CA LYS A 40 -5.71 -24.76 9.37
C LYS A 40 -6.05 -24.08 10.70
N LYS A 41 -5.84 -24.79 11.81
CA LYS A 41 -6.00 -24.23 13.17
C LYS A 41 -5.05 -23.03 13.29
N LYS A 42 -5.44 -21.99 14.04
CA LYS A 42 -4.64 -20.75 14.19
C LYS A 42 -3.25 -21.01 14.78
N ASP A 43 -3.09 -22.11 15.51
CA ASP A 43 -1.85 -22.51 16.19
C ASP A 43 -0.97 -23.49 15.38
N ALA A 44 -1.36 -23.82 14.14
CA ALA A 44 -0.49 -24.63 13.28
C ALA A 44 0.74 -23.80 12.83
N PRO A 45 1.95 -24.38 12.80
CA PRO A 45 3.13 -23.70 12.32
C PRO A 45 2.90 -23.22 10.88
N LYS A 46 3.16 -21.93 10.64
CA LYS A 46 3.02 -21.34 9.31
C LYS A 46 4.29 -21.65 8.52
N PRO A 47 4.17 -22.04 7.24
CA PRO A 47 5.35 -22.31 6.42
C PRO A 47 6.14 -21.02 6.29
N LYS A 48 7.46 -21.09 6.36
CA LYS A 48 8.28 -19.91 6.06
C LYS A 48 8.14 -19.61 4.58
N THR A 49 8.10 -18.32 4.29
CA THR A 49 7.96 -17.82 2.92
C THR A 49 8.90 -16.66 2.71
N ALA A 50 9.55 -16.61 1.55
CA ALA A 50 10.38 -15.49 1.15
C ALA A 50 9.98 -15.03 -0.26
N SER A 51 9.87 -13.73 -0.47
CA SER A 51 9.60 -13.18 -1.80
C SER A 51 10.87 -13.24 -2.64
N LEU A 52 10.74 -13.54 -3.93
CA LEU A 52 11.87 -13.41 -4.85
C LEU A 52 12.28 -11.94 -4.98
N LEU A 53 13.56 -11.73 -5.27
CA LEU A 53 14.09 -10.42 -5.63
C LEU A 53 13.62 -10.02 -7.03
N SER A 54 13.68 -8.73 -7.36
CA SER A 54 13.23 -8.22 -8.65
C SER A 54 14.10 -8.71 -9.81
N THR A 55 15.37 -9.02 -9.50
CA THR A 55 16.36 -9.56 -10.42
C THR A 55 16.23 -11.07 -10.65
N MET A 56 15.48 -11.78 -9.79
CA MET A 56 15.33 -13.24 -9.86
C MET A 56 14.06 -13.67 -10.60
N SER A 57 14.14 -14.79 -11.31
CA SER A 57 13.00 -15.42 -12.00
C SER A 57 12.70 -16.80 -11.43
N LEU A 58 11.48 -17.30 -11.66
CA LEU A 58 11.07 -18.63 -11.20
C LEU A 58 11.86 -19.77 -11.88
N ASP A 59 12.35 -19.53 -13.09
CA ASP A 59 13.04 -20.55 -13.89
C ASP A 59 14.53 -20.64 -13.54
N THR A 60 15.14 -19.53 -13.10
CA THR A 60 16.58 -19.43 -12.84
C THR A 60 16.96 -19.72 -11.38
N ILE A 61 15.98 -19.80 -10.47
CA ILE A 61 16.26 -19.83 -9.04
C ILE A 61 16.74 -21.21 -8.56
N VAL A 62 17.81 -21.23 -7.77
CA VAL A 62 18.44 -22.46 -7.27
C VAL A 62 18.20 -22.62 -5.76
N LEU A 63 18.33 -23.85 -5.25
CA LEU A 63 18.15 -24.16 -3.83
C LEU A 63 18.96 -23.24 -2.90
N ALA A 64 20.21 -22.93 -3.26
CA ALA A 64 21.08 -22.06 -2.49
C ALA A 64 20.48 -20.65 -2.32
N ASP A 65 19.95 -20.07 -3.40
CA ASP A 65 19.30 -18.76 -3.37
C ASP A 65 18.04 -18.79 -2.50
N ALA A 66 17.27 -19.88 -2.59
CA ALA A 66 16.08 -20.02 -1.77
C ALA A 66 16.38 -20.08 -0.27
N LEU A 67 17.46 -20.77 0.12
CA LEU A 67 17.90 -20.82 1.51
C LEU A 67 18.38 -19.43 2.00
N GLN A 68 19.09 -18.69 1.15
CA GLN A 68 19.47 -17.31 1.47
C GLN A 68 18.25 -16.41 1.66
N LEU A 69 17.24 -16.50 0.78
CA LEU A 69 16.02 -15.71 0.91
C LEU A 69 15.19 -16.07 2.14
N LEU A 70 15.12 -17.35 2.51
CA LEU A 70 14.44 -17.83 3.72
C LEU A 70 15.17 -17.45 5.01
N SER A 71 16.44 -17.05 4.93
CA SER A 71 17.20 -16.53 6.08
C SER A 71 16.82 -15.08 6.44
N LEU A 72 16.11 -14.37 5.56
CA LEU A 72 15.60 -13.03 5.84
C LEU A 72 14.38 -13.10 6.76
N PRO A 73 14.21 -12.17 7.73
CA PRO A 73 15.02 -10.99 8.01
C PRO A 73 16.35 -11.30 8.71
N ARG A 74 17.44 -10.71 8.22
CA ARG A 74 18.77 -10.84 8.83
C ARG A 74 18.98 -9.78 9.90
N ASN A 75 19.49 -10.18 11.06
CA ASN A 75 19.85 -9.27 12.15
C ASN A 75 21.31 -8.79 11.96
N LEU A 76 21.55 -7.48 12.03
CA LEU A 76 22.90 -6.90 11.95
C LEU A 76 23.49 -6.58 13.33
N GLY A 77 22.64 -6.30 14.32
CA GLY A 77 23.06 -5.88 15.66
C GLY A 77 22.00 -5.02 16.33
N GLU A 78 22.32 -4.52 17.51
CA GLU A 78 21.46 -3.64 18.30
C GLU A 78 22.04 -2.23 18.32
N TYR A 79 21.18 -1.23 18.11
CA TYR A 79 21.53 0.18 18.16
C TYR A 79 20.46 0.90 18.99
N GLU A 80 20.84 1.79 19.91
CA GLU A 80 19.88 2.57 20.73
C GLU A 80 18.76 1.73 21.41
N GLY A 81 19.02 0.47 21.75
CA GLY A 81 18.06 -0.43 22.40
C GLY A 81 17.09 -1.16 21.45
N GLU A 82 17.25 -1.03 20.13
CA GLU A 82 16.44 -1.74 19.14
C GLU A 82 17.32 -2.50 18.11
N VAL A 83 16.84 -3.66 17.67
CA VAL A 83 17.55 -4.49 16.70
C VAL A 83 17.42 -3.91 15.29
N ILE A 84 18.55 -3.80 14.59
CA ILE A 84 18.60 -3.48 13.17
C ILE A 84 18.44 -4.77 12.37
N THR A 85 17.41 -4.80 11.53
CA THR A 85 17.10 -5.92 10.65
C THR A 85 17.12 -5.50 9.18
N VAL A 86 17.56 -6.42 8.31
CA VAL A 86 17.60 -6.26 6.86
C VAL A 86 16.61 -7.20 6.23
N GLN A 87 15.79 -6.69 5.32
CA GLN A 87 14.73 -7.47 4.68
C GLN A 87 14.32 -6.85 3.35
N ASN A 88 13.71 -7.69 2.50
CA ASN A 88 13.13 -7.24 1.24
C ASN A 88 11.62 -6.99 1.40
N GLY A 89 11.10 -5.93 0.79
CA GLY A 89 9.69 -5.56 0.85
C GLY A 89 9.12 -5.14 -0.50
N ARG A 90 7.89 -4.64 -0.49
CA ARG A 90 7.17 -4.22 -1.71
C ARG A 90 7.93 -3.18 -2.55
N TYR A 91 8.72 -2.32 -1.91
CA TYR A 91 9.44 -1.23 -2.57
C TYR A 91 10.95 -1.52 -2.70
N GLY A 92 11.34 -2.79 -2.54
CA GLY A 92 12.73 -3.23 -2.58
C GLY A 92 13.37 -3.40 -1.20
N PRO A 93 14.71 -3.51 -1.16
CA PRO A 93 15.48 -3.81 0.04
C PRO A 93 15.49 -2.64 1.03
N TYR A 94 15.40 -2.93 2.32
CA TYR A 94 15.39 -1.91 3.35
C TYR A 94 15.92 -2.41 4.70
N LEU A 95 16.43 -1.46 5.48
CA LEU A 95 16.75 -1.61 6.88
C LEU A 95 15.57 -1.20 7.74
N LYS A 96 15.39 -1.87 8.86
CA LYS A 96 14.41 -1.52 9.89
C LYS A 96 15.06 -1.52 11.27
N HIS A 97 14.85 -0.43 12.00
CA HIS A 97 15.29 -0.20 13.37
C HIS A 97 14.06 0.31 14.14
N GLY A 98 13.41 -0.60 14.88
CA GLY A 98 12.08 -0.42 15.47
C GLY A 98 11.04 0.18 14.51
N THR A 99 10.81 1.48 14.62
CA THR A 99 9.86 2.23 13.77
C THR A 99 10.52 3.01 12.63
N ASP A 100 11.84 3.22 12.67
CA ASP A 100 12.58 3.78 11.55
C ASP A 100 12.83 2.71 10.49
N SER A 101 12.77 3.12 9.23
CA SER A 101 13.01 2.26 8.09
C SER A 101 13.65 3.06 6.98
N ARG A 102 14.75 2.53 6.44
CA ARG A 102 15.59 3.18 5.43
C ARG A 102 15.78 2.26 4.24
N THR A 103 15.53 2.80 3.05
CA THR A 103 15.67 2.04 1.80
C THR A 103 17.15 1.87 1.47
N LEU A 104 17.52 0.66 1.06
CA LEU A 104 18.84 0.34 0.55
C LEU A 104 18.90 0.63 -0.96
N THR A 105 20.10 0.77 -1.50
CA THR A 105 20.30 1.15 -2.92
C THR A 105 20.26 -0.06 -3.85
N SER A 106 20.79 -1.20 -3.40
CA SER A 106 20.84 -2.46 -4.17
C SER A 106 20.28 -3.64 -3.39
N GLU A 107 19.82 -4.66 -4.13
CA GLU A 107 19.38 -5.95 -3.58
C GLU A 107 20.55 -6.73 -2.96
N ASP A 108 21.78 -6.57 -3.49
CA ASP A 108 22.98 -7.24 -2.95
C ASP A 108 23.29 -6.82 -1.52
N GLN A 109 22.94 -5.57 -1.17
CA GLN A 109 23.10 -5.05 0.19
C GLN A 109 22.25 -5.80 1.21
N LEU A 110 21.25 -6.60 0.81
CA LEU A 110 20.54 -7.50 1.73
C LEU A 110 21.50 -8.49 2.41
N PHE A 111 22.56 -8.89 1.70
CA PHE A 111 23.49 -9.93 2.13
C PHE A 111 24.89 -9.39 2.42
N SER A 112 25.31 -8.29 1.81
CA SER A 112 26.66 -7.75 2.02
C SER A 112 26.74 -6.69 3.13
N ILE A 113 25.63 -6.04 3.49
CA ILE A 113 25.68 -4.87 4.38
C ILE A 113 26.14 -5.26 5.79
N ASN A 114 27.00 -4.40 6.35
CA ASN A 114 27.54 -4.56 7.70
C ASN A 114 26.82 -3.68 8.72
N PHE A 115 27.01 -3.97 10.00
CA PHE A 115 26.44 -3.17 11.09
C PHE A 115 26.91 -1.71 11.05
N GLU A 116 28.20 -1.47 10.80
CA GLU A 116 28.77 -0.12 10.72
C GLU A 116 28.18 0.72 9.59
N GLU A 117 28.00 0.12 8.41
CA GLU A 117 27.36 0.78 7.26
C GLU A 117 25.89 1.09 7.55
N ALA A 118 25.18 0.18 8.24
CA ALA A 118 23.82 0.44 8.68
C ALA A 118 23.76 1.63 9.66
N LEU A 119 24.71 1.75 10.59
CA LEU A 119 24.81 2.90 11.49
C LEU A 119 25.07 4.21 10.74
N GLU A 120 25.95 4.19 9.75
CA GLU A 120 26.19 5.36 8.90
C GLU A 120 24.91 5.80 8.18
N ILE A 121 24.17 4.83 7.62
CA ILE A 121 22.86 5.08 7.03
C ILE A 121 21.90 5.66 8.07
N TYR A 122 21.86 5.18 9.32
CA TYR A 122 20.97 5.72 10.36
C TYR A 122 21.37 7.09 10.88
N ARG A 123 22.66 7.45 10.86
CA ARG A 123 23.14 8.78 11.25
C ARG A 123 22.71 9.88 10.26
N GLN A 124 22.55 9.53 9.00
CA GLN A 124 22.05 10.48 8.00
C GLN A 124 20.62 10.92 8.33
N PRO A 125 20.16 12.11 7.92
CA PRO A 125 18.75 12.50 8.09
C PRO A 125 17.84 11.61 7.23
N LYS A 126 16.66 11.25 7.76
CA LYS A 126 15.70 10.41 7.03
C LYS A 126 15.19 11.13 5.78
N VAL A 127 15.67 10.71 4.61
CA VAL A 127 15.17 11.19 3.32
C VAL A 127 13.80 10.56 3.06
N ARG A 128 12.72 11.29 3.41
CA ARG A 128 11.39 10.89 2.96
C ARG A 128 11.37 11.05 1.45
N ARG A 129 11.04 9.98 0.70
CA ARG A 129 10.70 10.02 -0.74
C ARG A 129 9.41 10.81 -1.03
N ARG A 130 9.12 11.88 -0.27
CA ARG A 130 8.20 12.91 -0.72
C ARG A 130 8.98 13.58 -1.85
N GLY A 131 8.60 13.29 -3.08
CA GLY A 131 9.33 13.76 -4.27
C GLY A 131 9.74 15.21 -4.09
N VAL A 132 11.00 15.50 -4.38
CA VAL A 132 11.53 16.87 -4.36
C VAL A 132 10.51 17.73 -5.07
N ALA A 133 10.01 18.78 -4.39
CA ALA A 133 9.01 19.65 -4.97
C ALA A 133 9.60 20.20 -6.27
N LYS A 134 9.00 19.82 -7.40
CA LYS A 134 9.43 20.33 -8.69
C LYS A 134 9.32 21.86 -8.64
N PRO A 135 10.30 22.60 -9.19
CA PRO A 135 10.18 24.05 -9.28
C PRO A 135 8.90 24.43 -10.04
N PRO A 136 8.32 25.61 -9.77
CA PRO A 136 7.15 26.09 -10.50
C PRO A 136 7.47 26.17 -12.00
N LEU A 137 6.50 25.75 -12.82
CA LEU A 137 6.61 25.79 -14.28
C LEU A 137 6.52 27.22 -14.83
N LYS A 138 5.72 28.07 -14.18
CA LYS A 138 5.49 29.46 -14.59
C LYS A 138 4.99 30.27 -13.39
N GLU A 139 5.48 31.49 -13.23
CA GLU A 139 4.97 32.46 -12.26
C GLU A 139 4.15 33.50 -13.02
N LEU A 140 2.90 33.70 -12.61
CA LEU A 140 1.97 34.58 -13.33
C LEU A 140 1.82 35.96 -12.67
N GLY A 141 2.33 36.14 -11.45
CA GLY A 141 2.25 37.38 -10.69
C GLY A 141 1.25 37.30 -9.53
N LYS A 142 0.78 38.46 -9.05
CA LYS A 142 -0.12 38.57 -7.89
C LYS A 142 -1.59 38.67 -8.30
N ASP A 143 -2.45 37.95 -7.60
CA ASP A 143 -3.90 38.10 -7.69
C ASP A 143 -4.33 39.49 -7.16
N PRO A 144 -5.01 40.34 -7.94
CA PRO A 144 -5.50 41.64 -7.49
C PRO A 144 -6.48 41.57 -6.32
N GLN A 145 -7.21 40.45 -6.14
CA GLN A 145 -8.21 40.32 -5.09
C GLN A 145 -7.63 39.81 -3.77
N THR A 146 -6.69 38.88 -3.84
CA THR A 146 -6.14 38.21 -2.65
C THR A 146 -4.71 38.62 -2.33
N SER A 147 -4.05 39.39 -3.22
CA SER A 147 -2.64 39.79 -3.14
C SER A 147 -1.65 38.61 -3.03
N ARG A 148 -2.10 37.40 -3.39
CA ARG A 148 -1.31 36.16 -3.34
C ARG A 148 -0.60 35.89 -4.66
N ASP A 149 0.56 35.26 -4.57
CA ASP A 149 1.35 34.89 -5.74
C ASP A 149 0.72 33.68 -6.45
N VAL A 150 0.39 33.85 -7.72
CA VAL A 150 -0.22 32.83 -8.57
C VAL A 150 0.88 32.15 -9.38
N ILE A 151 1.06 30.85 -9.12
CA ILE A 151 2.11 30.03 -9.74
C ILE A 151 1.53 28.75 -10.33
N VAL A 152 2.16 28.27 -11.40
CA VAL A 152 1.82 27.03 -12.09
C VAL A 152 2.78 25.94 -11.66
N LYS A 153 2.28 24.77 -11.25
CA LYS A 153 3.08 23.65 -10.78
C LYS A 153 2.66 22.35 -11.46
N ASP A 154 3.61 21.42 -11.60
CA ASP A 154 3.36 20.06 -12.04
C ASP A 154 3.12 19.14 -10.83
N GLY A 155 1.90 18.61 -10.70
CA GLY A 155 1.47 17.78 -9.59
C GLY A 155 1.23 16.33 -9.98
N ARG A 156 0.92 15.48 -8.98
CA ARG A 156 0.57 14.06 -9.19
C ARG A 156 -0.61 13.86 -10.16
N PHE A 157 -1.54 14.81 -10.21
CA PHE A 157 -2.76 14.74 -11.01
C PHE A 157 -2.67 15.57 -12.30
N GLY A 158 -1.47 16.05 -12.66
CA GLY A 158 -1.23 16.94 -13.79
C GLY A 158 -0.91 18.37 -13.35
N VAL A 159 -0.80 19.25 -14.34
CA VAL A 159 -0.44 20.66 -14.14
C VAL A 159 -1.60 21.43 -13.52
N TYR A 160 -1.29 22.29 -12.55
CA TYR A 160 -2.28 23.09 -11.83
C TYR A 160 -1.76 24.49 -11.50
N VAL A 161 -2.69 25.43 -11.35
CA VAL A 161 -2.47 26.78 -10.82
C VAL A 161 -2.71 26.76 -9.31
N THR A 162 -1.89 27.46 -8.56
CA THR A 162 -2.07 27.66 -7.11
C THR A 162 -1.78 29.10 -6.71
N ASP A 163 -2.60 29.62 -5.80
CA ASP A 163 -2.37 30.88 -5.06
C ASP A 163 -1.79 30.62 -3.65
N GLY A 164 -1.39 29.36 -3.37
CA GLY A 164 -0.93 28.89 -2.08
C GLY A 164 -2.01 28.25 -1.20
N GLU A 165 -3.29 28.58 -1.39
CA GLU A 165 -4.40 28.01 -0.61
C GLU A 165 -5.32 27.14 -1.49
N THR A 166 -5.80 27.71 -2.61
CA THR A 166 -6.64 27.06 -3.59
C THR A 166 -5.79 26.50 -4.73
N ASN A 167 -6.13 25.28 -5.18
CA ASN A 167 -5.43 24.62 -6.28
C ASN A 167 -6.42 24.26 -7.40
N ALA A 168 -6.22 24.81 -8.59
CA ALA A 168 -7.06 24.57 -9.76
C ALA A 168 -6.28 23.83 -10.86
N THR A 169 -6.73 22.63 -11.25
CA THR A 169 -6.12 21.85 -12.32
C THR A 169 -6.38 22.48 -13.69
N LEU A 170 -5.35 22.54 -14.56
CA LEU A 170 -5.51 23.01 -15.94
C LEU A 170 -6.41 22.05 -16.72
N ARG A 171 -7.28 22.58 -17.59
CA ARG A 171 -8.14 21.74 -18.45
C ARG A 171 -7.35 21.21 -19.65
N ARG A 172 -7.85 20.13 -20.26
CA ARG A 172 -7.33 19.60 -21.53
C ARG A 172 -7.57 20.64 -22.64
N GLY A 173 -6.59 21.50 -22.86
CA GLY A 173 -6.68 22.63 -23.80
C GLY A 173 -5.94 23.87 -23.31
N ASP A 174 -5.75 24.02 -21.99
CA ASP A 174 -4.92 25.10 -21.45
C ASP A 174 -3.44 24.68 -21.56
N ALA A 175 -2.68 25.33 -22.43
CA ALA A 175 -1.24 25.13 -22.52
C ALA A 175 -0.52 26.02 -21.49
N VAL A 176 0.50 25.47 -20.82
CA VAL A 176 1.24 26.17 -19.75
C VAL A 176 1.90 27.46 -20.26
N GLU A 177 2.39 27.43 -21.49
CA GLU A 177 3.07 28.56 -22.12
C GLU A 177 2.11 29.72 -22.42
N LEU A 178 0.91 29.40 -22.92
CA LEU A 178 -0.12 30.38 -23.29
C LEU A 178 -0.98 30.83 -22.10
N LEU A 179 -0.77 30.26 -20.90
CA LEU A 179 -1.56 30.60 -19.73
C LEU A 179 -1.27 32.04 -19.28
N THR A 180 -2.34 32.85 -19.23
CA THR A 180 -2.33 34.23 -18.75
C THR A 180 -2.79 34.31 -17.29
N LEU A 181 -2.49 35.43 -16.62
CA LEU A 181 -2.94 35.68 -15.25
C LEU A 181 -4.48 35.68 -15.15
N GLU A 182 -5.18 36.30 -16.10
CA GLU A 182 -6.64 36.34 -16.13
C GLU A 182 -7.27 34.94 -16.19
N ARG A 183 -6.76 34.08 -17.07
CA ARG A 183 -7.24 32.69 -17.19
C ARG A 183 -6.95 31.87 -15.93
N ALA A 184 -5.79 32.10 -15.31
CA ALA A 184 -5.43 31.47 -14.05
C ALA A 184 -6.36 31.90 -12.89
N LEU A 185 -6.72 33.18 -12.83
CA LEU A 185 -7.68 33.70 -11.85
C LEU A 185 -9.09 33.15 -12.08
N GLU A 186 -9.53 32.99 -13.33
CA GLU A 186 -10.81 32.34 -13.65
C GLU A 186 -10.86 30.91 -13.12
N LEU A 187 -9.81 30.12 -13.34
CA LEU A 187 -9.70 28.75 -12.85
C LEU A 187 -9.71 28.69 -11.31
N LEU A 188 -8.99 29.60 -10.65
CA LEU A 188 -8.96 29.69 -9.19
C LEU A 188 -10.30 30.15 -8.62
N ALA A 189 -10.96 31.15 -9.21
CA ALA A 189 -12.28 31.62 -8.79
C ALA A 189 -13.34 30.53 -8.92
N GLY A 190 -13.34 29.80 -10.05
CA GLY A 190 -14.22 28.64 -10.23
C GLY A 190 -13.97 27.54 -9.19
N ARG A 191 -12.70 27.33 -8.81
CA ARG A 191 -12.35 26.40 -7.75
C ARG A 191 -12.80 26.88 -6.36
N ARG A 192 -12.60 28.16 -6.03
CA ARG A 192 -13.05 28.78 -4.77
C ARG A 192 -14.58 28.70 -4.63
N ALA A 193 -15.32 29.01 -5.70
CA ALA A 193 -16.78 28.89 -5.73
C ALA A 193 -17.22 27.43 -5.49
N TRP A 194 -16.60 26.48 -6.19
CA TRP A 194 -16.90 25.06 -5.99
C TRP A 194 -16.58 24.59 -4.56
N GLU A 195 -15.50 25.08 -3.93
CA GLU A 195 -15.14 24.74 -2.55
C GLU A 195 -16.10 25.32 -1.51
N ILE A 196 -16.67 26.52 -1.77
CA ILE A 196 -17.71 27.12 -0.94
C ILE A 196 -19.02 26.32 -1.05
N GLU A 197 -19.38 25.89 -2.27
CA GLU A 197 -20.57 25.04 -2.51
C GLU A 197 -20.39 23.61 -2.00
N ASN A 198 -19.14 23.11 -1.96
CA ASN A 198 -18.82 21.73 -1.58
C ASN A 198 -17.82 21.68 -0.40
N PRO A 199 -18.19 22.20 0.79
CA PRO A 199 -17.31 22.24 1.95
C PRO A 199 -16.93 20.84 2.49
N GLU A 200 -17.69 19.81 2.13
CA GLU A 200 -17.39 18.40 2.43
C GLU A 200 -16.48 17.71 1.41
N GLY A 201 -16.29 18.28 0.21
CA GLY A 201 -15.50 17.68 -0.87
C GLY A 201 -13.98 17.76 -0.64
N SER A 202 -13.52 18.72 0.15
CA SER A 202 -12.12 18.95 0.51
C SER A 202 -11.68 18.18 1.75
N LYS A 203 -12.62 17.80 2.63
CA LYS A 203 -12.34 16.83 3.69
C LYS A 203 -12.29 15.45 3.05
N LYS A 204 -11.09 14.86 2.97
CA LYS A 204 -10.90 13.41 2.76
C LYS A 204 -12.07 12.70 3.42
N LYS A 205 -12.94 12.03 2.64
CA LYS A 205 -13.90 11.07 3.19
C LYS A 205 -13.11 10.20 4.16
N GLY A 206 -13.26 10.46 5.45
CA GLY A 206 -12.65 9.67 6.50
C GLY A 206 -13.02 8.24 6.16
N LYS A 207 -12.01 7.38 6.06
CA LYS A 207 -12.15 5.95 5.78
C LYS A 207 -13.34 5.46 6.61
N ARG A 208 -14.50 5.20 5.98
CA ARG A 208 -15.66 4.61 6.66
C ARG A 208 -15.09 3.38 7.34
N SER A 209 -14.93 3.43 8.65
CA SER A 209 -14.62 2.25 9.42
C SER A 209 -15.76 1.31 9.10
N LYS A 210 -15.46 0.22 8.39
CA LYS A 210 -16.43 -0.87 8.26
C LYS A 210 -16.73 -1.24 9.71
N LYS A 211 -17.92 -0.90 10.21
CA LYS A 211 -18.44 -1.47 11.44
C LYS A 211 -18.29 -2.99 11.26
N SER A 212 -17.38 -3.59 12.01
CA SER A 212 -17.28 -5.03 12.09
C SER A 212 -18.65 -5.54 12.49
N ALA A 213 -19.16 -6.54 11.78
CA ALA A 213 -20.40 -7.21 12.14
C ALA A 213 -20.33 -7.62 13.62
N PRO A 214 -21.41 -7.43 14.40
CA PRO A 214 -21.43 -7.89 15.78
C PRO A 214 -21.23 -9.41 15.79
N THR A 215 -20.12 -9.85 16.38
CA THR A 215 -19.84 -11.26 16.61
C THR A 215 -20.81 -11.80 17.65
N LEU A 216 -21.63 -12.76 17.22
CA LEU A 216 -22.53 -13.54 18.06
C LEU A 216 -21.73 -14.47 18.98
N THR A 217 -21.41 -13.99 20.17
CA THR A 217 -21.08 -14.75 21.39
C THR A 217 -21.13 -13.69 22.49
N GLU A 218 -21.90 -13.76 23.56
CA GLU A 218 -22.31 -14.91 24.35
C GLU A 218 -23.28 -14.38 25.41
N LYS A 219 -24.55 -14.13 25.09
CA LYS A 219 -25.59 -13.96 26.11
C LYS A 219 -26.92 -14.51 25.61
N THR A 220 -27.24 -15.66 26.18
CA THR A 220 -28.57 -15.91 26.75
C THR A 220 -29.65 -16.24 25.73
N VAL A 221 -29.70 -17.54 25.44
CA VAL A 221 -30.92 -18.36 25.50
C VAL A 221 -31.97 -17.72 26.44
N LYS A 222 -32.92 -16.98 25.88
CA LYS A 222 -34.32 -16.86 26.36
C LYS A 222 -35.09 -15.99 25.36
N GLY A 223 -35.86 -16.67 24.51
CA GLY A 223 -36.73 -16.00 23.54
C GLY A 223 -37.24 -16.89 22.42
N ALA A 224 -37.29 -18.21 22.61
CA ALA A 224 -38.06 -19.09 21.74
C ALA A 224 -39.53 -19.02 22.15
N ALA A 225 -40.28 -18.12 21.51
CA ALA A 225 -41.73 -18.26 21.25
C ALA A 225 -42.26 -16.96 20.62
N ALA A 226 -42.61 -17.00 19.33
CA ALA A 226 -43.93 -16.58 18.83
C ALA A 226 -43.92 -16.31 17.31
N LYS A 227 -44.49 -17.28 16.60
CA LYS A 227 -45.40 -17.18 15.44
C LYS A 227 -44.98 -16.38 14.20
N LYS A 228 -44.72 -17.16 13.14
CA LYS A 228 -45.01 -16.87 11.73
C LYS A 228 -46.33 -16.12 11.53
N LYS A 229 -46.31 -15.09 10.67
CA LYS A 229 -47.47 -14.72 9.85
C LYS A 229 -46.99 -14.43 8.42
N ALA A 230 -47.52 -15.23 7.49
CA ALA A 230 -47.44 -15.01 6.07
C ALA A 230 -48.53 -14.01 5.63
N LYS A 231 -48.24 -13.17 4.64
CA LYS A 231 -49.20 -12.58 3.68
C LYS A 231 -48.38 -12.09 2.48
N LYS A 232 -48.47 -12.82 1.36
CA LYS A 232 -49.36 -12.62 0.19
C LYS A 232 -48.82 -11.58 -0.78
N GLY A 233 -48.54 -12.04 -2.00
CA GLY A 233 -48.17 -11.20 -3.14
C GLY A 233 -49.37 -10.59 -3.86
N ALA A 234 -49.05 -9.63 -4.72
CA ALA A 234 -49.75 -9.17 -5.91
C ALA A 234 -48.67 -8.48 -6.77
N THR A 235 -48.23 -9.05 -7.91
CA THR A 235 -48.72 -8.82 -9.28
C THR A 235 -48.84 -7.34 -9.67
N GLY A 236 -48.00 -6.91 -10.62
CA GLY A 236 -48.06 -5.60 -11.26
C GLY A 236 -46.97 -5.48 -12.33
N VAL A 237 -47.38 -5.73 -13.57
CA VAL A 237 -46.58 -5.77 -14.81
C VAL A 237 -46.08 -4.38 -15.19
N GLY A 238 -44.90 -4.30 -15.81
CA GLY A 238 -44.29 -3.06 -16.26
C GLY A 238 -45.00 -2.40 -17.46
N ASN A 239 -44.74 -1.10 -17.62
CA ASN A 239 -44.56 -0.46 -18.91
C ASN A 239 -43.88 0.93 -18.71
N LEU A 240 -42.74 1.11 -19.37
CA LEU A 240 -42.31 2.39 -20.00
C LEU A 240 -42.87 2.36 -21.44
N PRO A 241 -42.90 3.44 -22.26
CA PRO A 241 -42.45 4.83 -22.08
C PRO A 241 -43.47 5.89 -22.57
N GLU A 242 -43.14 7.18 -22.38
CA GLU A 242 -43.02 8.20 -23.45
C GLU A 242 -42.02 9.26 -22.99
#